data_AF-A0AAD1RK27-F1
#
_entry.id   AF-A0AAD1RK27-F1
#
_cell.length_a   1.000
_cell.length_b   1.000
_cell.length_c   1.000
_cell.angle_alpha   90.00
_cell.angle_beta   90.00
_cell.angle_gamma   90.00
#
_symmetry.space_group_name_H-M   'P 1'
#
loop_
_entity.id
_entity.type
_entity.pdbx_description
1 polymer ?
#
loop_
_entity_poly.entity_id
_entity_poly.type
_entity_poly.pdbx_seq_one_letter_code
_entity_poly.pdbx_strand_id
1 'polypeptide(L)'
;MLREQMNEYLEVSREIVKVMVSDTAAGALKKSLDRQEAMIDTLLDTETKASQLIRALMSVEEEVAHTLLDTEEEKQKTLTKLQKIEKELRDACEKNASLETNYKYPFEKYMDDLKVMEEEIADLDKESNEDTTVIIPSALYLAKLFHNVTKIDWDYNCDSTLIKGIHYGGEIAQPISIDSTQHSRIFICDYLWSLLSTDW
;
A
#
# COMPACT_ATOMS: atom_id res chain seq x y z
N MET A 1 110.78 -13.92 53.90
CA MET A 1 109.37 -14.33 53.73
C MET A 1 108.37 -13.40 54.42
N LEU A 2 108.13 -13.45 55.73
CA LEU A 2 107.11 -12.59 56.40
C LEU A 2 107.40 -11.07 56.31
N ARG A 3 108.68 -10.67 56.34
CA ARG A 3 109.08 -9.25 56.18
C ARG A 3 108.90 -8.73 54.75
N GLU A 4 109.12 -9.56 53.74
CA GLU A 4 108.96 -9.17 52.33
C GLU A 4 107.48 -9.01 52.00
N GLN A 5 106.62 -9.94 52.44
CA GLN A 5 105.17 -9.84 52.29
C GLN A 5 104.58 -8.61 52.99
N MET A 6 105.11 -8.25 54.18
CA MET A 6 104.66 -7.05 54.88
C MET A 6 105.14 -5.76 54.21
N ASN A 7 106.31 -5.79 53.54
CA ASN A 7 106.79 -4.67 52.76
C ASN A 7 106.01 -4.50 51.45
N GLU A 8 105.69 -5.59 50.75
CA GLU A 8 104.81 -5.59 49.58
C GLU A 8 103.42 -5.06 49.93
N TYR A 9 102.85 -5.47 51.07
CA TYR A 9 101.57 -4.95 51.55
C TYR A 9 101.63 -3.45 51.86
N LEU A 10 102.71 -2.99 52.50
CA LEU A 10 102.92 -1.58 52.77
C LEU A 10 103.12 -0.78 51.48
N GLU A 11 103.84 -1.32 50.50
CA GLU A 11 104.09 -0.68 49.20
C GLU A 11 102.82 -0.59 48.36
N VAL A 12 102.03 -1.67 48.29
CA VAL A 12 100.70 -1.68 47.66
C VAL A 12 99.78 -0.70 48.36
N SER A 13 99.76 -0.66 49.70
CA SER A 13 98.94 0.32 50.44
C SER A 13 99.38 1.77 50.16
N ARG A 14 100.68 2.00 49.99
CA ARG A 14 101.25 3.32 49.71
C ARG A 14 100.91 3.77 48.30
N GLU A 15 100.99 2.88 47.32
CA GLU A 15 100.60 3.15 45.94
C GLU A 15 99.07 3.32 45.81
N ILE A 16 98.25 2.57 46.56
CA ILE A 16 96.81 2.82 46.65
C ILE A 16 96.53 4.21 47.22
N VAL A 17 97.17 4.59 48.33
CA VAL A 17 97.03 5.92 48.91
C VAL A 17 97.49 6.98 47.93
N LYS A 18 98.56 6.75 47.18
CA LYS A 18 99.08 7.68 46.16
C LYS A 18 98.13 7.83 44.97
N VAL A 19 97.45 6.77 44.56
CA VAL A 19 96.38 6.82 43.54
C VAL A 19 95.15 7.54 44.08
N MET A 20 94.74 7.28 45.32
CA MET A 20 93.60 7.97 45.97
C MET A 20 93.87 9.45 46.25
N VAL A 21 95.11 9.80 46.56
CA VAL A 21 95.58 11.18 46.79
C VAL A 21 95.96 11.86 45.46
N SER A 22 96.08 11.12 44.37
CA SER A 22 96.31 11.73 43.05
C SER A 22 95.07 12.51 42.60
N ASP A 23 95.29 13.72 42.10
CA ASP A 23 94.22 14.60 41.55
C ASP A 23 93.40 13.90 40.44
N THR A 24 93.95 12.85 39.82
CA THR A 24 93.28 12.01 38.83
C THR A 24 92.10 11.22 39.38
N ALA A 25 92.22 10.61 40.56
CA ALA A 25 91.12 9.84 41.16
C ALA A 25 90.00 10.75 41.65
N ALA A 26 90.36 11.89 42.25
CA ALA A 26 89.41 12.94 42.63
C ALA A 26 88.70 13.55 41.41
N GLY A 27 89.42 13.81 40.33
CA GLY A 27 88.85 14.31 39.07
C GLY A 27 87.92 13.31 38.38
N ALA A 28 88.22 12.01 38.43
CA ALA A 28 87.35 10.95 37.91
C ALA A 28 86.06 10.81 38.74
N LEU A 29 86.16 10.88 40.08
CA LEU A 29 85.01 10.90 40.98
C LEU A 29 84.11 12.10 40.69
N LYS A 30 84.69 13.30 40.54
CA LYS A 30 83.96 14.53 40.21
C LYS A 30 83.20 14.39 38.89
N LYS A 31 83.86 13.92 37.82
CA LYS A 31 83.19 13.66 36.52
C LYS A 31 82.05 12.64 36.63
N SER A 32 82.21 11.61 37.47
CA SER A 32 81.15 10.63 37.72
C SER A 32 79.96 11.26 38.47
N LEU A 33 80.23 12.15 39.43
CA LEU A 33 79.22 12.89 40.18
C LEU A 33 78.46 13.85 39.26
N ASP A 34 79.19 14.65 38.45
CA ASP A 34 78.60 15.57 37.46
C ASP A 34 77.71 14.81 36.45
N ARG A 35 78.12 13.61 36.04
CA ARG A 35 77.33 12.73 35.17
C ARG A 35 76.08 12.18 35.86
N GLN A 36 76.16 11.84 37.14
CA GLN A 36 74.99 11.41 37.92
C GLN A 36 74.01 12.57 38.12
N GLU A 37 74.49 13.77 38.41
CA GLU A 37 73.67 14.97 38.57
C GLU A 37 72.93 15.30 37.27
N ALA A 38 73.63 15.33 36.13
CA ALA A 38 73.00 15.50 34.82
C ALA A 38 71.99 14.39 34.47
N MET A 39 72.22 13.16 34.94
CA MET A 39 71.26 12.07 34.77
C MET A 39 70.02 12.27 35.64
N ILE A 40 70.17 12.76 36.87
CA ILE A 40 69.04 13.07 37.76
C ILE A 40 68.22 14.22 37.17
N ASP A 41 68.86 15.27 36.66
CA ASP A 41 68.17 16.41 36.03
C ASP A 41 67.35 15.97 34.81
N THR A 42 67.92 15.10 33.96
CA THR A 42 67.18 14.57 32.80
C THR A 42 66.02 13.68 33.23
N LEU A 43 66.18 12.86 34.27
CA LEU A 43 65.08 12.06 34.82
C LEU A 43 63.95 12.94 35.38
N LEU A 44 64.28 13.98 36.15
CA LEU A 44 63.30 14.94 36.68
C LEU A 44 62.57 15.69 35.56
N ASP A 45 63.28 16.12 34.52
CA ASP A 45 62.67 16.75 33.34
C ASP A 45 61.73 15.79 32.60
N THR A 46 62.12 14.51 32.43
CA THR A 46 61.22 13.52 31.84
C THR A 46 60.01 13.20 32.72
N GLU A 47 60.18 13.13 34.04
CA GLU A 47 59.09 12.89 35.00
C GLU A 47 58.08 14.05 34.98
N THR A 48 58.56 15.29 34.95
CA THR A 48 57.69 16.47 34.89
C THR A 48 56.94 16.54 33.56
N LYS A 49 57.60 16.26 32.43
CA LYS A 49 56.96 16.16 31.11
C LYS A 49 55.92 15.04 31.06
N ALA A 50 56.25 13.86 31.56
CA ALA A 50 55.31 12.74 31.63
C ALA A 50 54.08 13.09 32.48
N SER A 51 54.30 13.74 33.63
CA SER A 51 53.22 14.19 34.51
C SER A 51 52.31 15.24 33.85
N GLN A 52 52.89 16.16 33.06
CA GLN A 52 52.12 17.14 32.29
C GLN A 52 51.29 16.48 31.19
N LEU A 53 51.87 15.50 30.46
CA LEU A 53 51.16 14.74 29.44
C LEU A 53 50.00 13.94 30.01
N ILE A 54 50.19 13.29 31.17
CA ILE A 54 49.11 12.55 31.84
C ILE A 54 47.97 13.50 32.20
N ARG A 55 48.27 14.68 32.77
CA ARG A 55 47.23 15.67 33.09
C ARG A 55 46.49 16.18 31.84
N ALA A 56 47.22 16.45 30.76
CA ALA A 56 46.62 16.85 29.50
C ALA A 56 45.71 15.74 28.93
N LEU A 57 46.16 14.49 28.99
CA LEU A 57 45.40 13.34 28.51
C LEU A 57 44.12 13.13 29.33
N MET A 58 44.19 13.25 30.67
CA MET A 58 43.01 13.19 31.53
C MET A 58 41.99 14.30 31.20
N SER A 59 42.47 15.52 30.94
CA SER A 59 41.59 16.64 30.57
C SER A 59 40.88 16.40 29.23
N VAL A 60 41.60 15.84 28.25
CA VAL A 60 41.00 15.50 26.94
C VAL A 60 40.04 14.33 27.08
N GLU A 61 40.37 13.32 27.89
CA GLU A 61 39.48 12.19 28.17
C GLU A 61 38.17 12.64 28.81
N GLU A 62 38.24 13.59 29.76
CA GLU A 62 37.05 14.18 30.39
C GLU A 62 36.18 14.95 29.38
N GLU A 63 36.79 15.77 28.51
CA GLU A 63 36.08 16.48 27.44
C GLU A 63 35.41 15.52 26.45
N VAL A 64 36.10 14.45 26.05
CA VAL A 64 35.55 13.41 25.18
C VAL A 64 34.41 12.67 25.87
N ALA A 65 34.53 12.35 27.17
CA ALA A 65 33.47 11.70 27.91
C ALA A 65 32.20 12.57 27.99
N HIS A 66 32.34 13.87 28.23
CA HIS A 66 31.21 14.80 28.25
C HIS A 66 30.54 14.94 26.89
N THR A 67 31.31 15.15 25.83
CA THR A 67 30.76 15.25 24.47
C THR A 67 30.08 13.95 24.02
N LEU A 68 30.60 12.79 24.42
CA LEU A 68 29.96 11.50 24.15
C LEU A 68 28.62 11.37 24.88
N LEU A 69 28.52 11.82 26.14
CA LEU A 69 27.26 11.80 26.89
C LEU A 69 26.22 12.72 26.26
N ASP A 70 26.61 13.93 25.86
CA ASP A 70 25.70 14.90 25.23
C ASP A 70 25.16 14.36 23.90
N THR A 71 26.03 13.77 23.08
CA THR A 71 25.63 13.17 21.80
C THR A 71 24.73 11.95 21.97
N GLU A 72 24.96 11.11 22.98
CA GLU A 72 24.08 9.98 23.28
C GLU A 72 22.71 10.45 23.80
N GLU A 73 22.66 11.52 24.60
CA GLU A 73 21.38 12.11 25.04
C GLU A 73 20.58 12.67 23.86
N GLU A 74 21.23 13.38 22.94
CA GLU A 74 20.60 13.89 21.72
C GLU A 74 20.11 12.74 20.81
N LYS A 75 20.92 11.69 20.65
CA LYS A 75 20.54 10.48 19.94
C LYS A 75 19.30 9.82 20.57
N GLN A 76 19.23 9.73 21.89
CA GLN A 76 18.06 9.16 22.57
C GLN A 76 16.81 10.02 22.38
N LYS A 77 16.95 11.36 22.42
CA LYS A 77 15.86 12.30 22.14
C LYS A 77 15.36 12.19 20.70
N THR A 78 16.26 12.01 19.73
CA THR A 78 15.88 11.84 18.32
C THR A 78 15.24 10.48 18.06
N LEU A 79 15.76 9.40 18.66
CA LEU A 79 15.18 8.06 18.58
C LEU A 79 13.73 8.01 19.09
N THR A 80 13.46 8.62 20.24
CA THR A 80 12.10 8.66 20.81
C THR A 80 11.12 9.46 19.94
N LYS A 81 11.57 10.57 19.35
CA LYS A 81 10.77 11.32 18.36
C LYS A 81 10.48 10.48 17.11
N LEU A 82 11.48 9.77 16.61
CA LEU A 82 11.34 8.91 15.44
C LEU A 82 10.33 7.78 15.69
N GLN A 83 10.43 7.10 16.83
CA GLN A 83 9.47 6.07 17.24
C GLN A 83 8.03 6.61 17.32
N LYS A 84 7.85 7.85 17.81
CA LYS A 84 6.54 8.51 17.84
C LYS A 84 5.99 8.73 16.44
N ILE A 85 6.81 9.26 15.53
CA ILE A 85 6.42 9.51 14.13
C ILE A 85 6.10 8.19 13.41
N GLU A 86 6.89 7.14 13.61
CA GLU A 86 6.62 5.82 13.02
C GLU A 86 5.29 5.23 13.50
N LYS A 87 4.95 5.44 14.77
CA LYS A 87 3.65 5.02 15.31
C LYS A 87 2.51 5.81 14.68
N GLU A 88 2.61 7.14 14.63
CA GLU A 88 1.60 7.99 13.99
C GLU A 88 1.41 7.64 12.51
N LEU A 89 2.49 7.34 11.79
CA LEU A 89 2.44 6.88 10.40
C LEU A 89 1.72 5.54 10.27
N ARG A 90 2.01 4.59 11.17
CA ARG A 90 1.34 3.28 11.18
C ARG A 90 -0.16 3.44 11.40
N ASP A 91 -0.55 4.21 12.41
CA ASP A 91 -1.96 4.46 12.74
C ASP A 91 -2.68 5.15 11.56
N ALA A 92 -2.01 6.08 10.88
CA ALA A 92 -2.54 6.74 9.68
C ALA A 92 -2.71 5.77 8.50
N CYS A 93 -1.73 4.88 8.26
CA CYS A 93 -1.80 3.85 7.23
C CYS A 93 -2.95 2.86 7.49
N GLU A 94 -3.10 2.40 8.74
CA GLU A 94 -4.20 1.52 9.13
C GLU A 94 -5.56 2.20 8.93
N LYS A 95 -5.67 3.48 9.33
CA LYS A 95 -6.87 4.26 9.09
C LYS A 95 -7.16 4.41 7.59
N ASN A 96 -6.15 4.72 6.77
CA ASN A 96 -6.33 4.84 5.33
C ASN A 96 -6.79 3.51 4.70
N ALA A 97 -6.14 2.39 5.07
CA ALA A 97 -6.54 1.07 4.61
C ALA A 97 -8.00 0.76 4.99
N SER A 98 -8.40 1.08 6.22
CA SER A 98 -9.79 0.90 6.66
C SER A 98 -10.79 1.77 5.89
N LEU A 99 -10.40 3.00 5.52
CA LEU A 99 -11.25 3.90 4.73
C LEU A 99 -11.37 3.42 3.28
N GLU A 100 -10.27 2.94 2.69
CA GLU A 100 -10.30 2.35 1.35
C GLU A 100 -11.24 1.13 1.32
N THR A 101 -11.14 0.23 2.30
CA THR A 101 -12.04 -0.93 2.38
C THR A 101 -13.49 -0.56 2.64
N ASN A 102 -13.75 0.45 3.47
CA ASN A 102 -15.12 0.79 3.88
C ASN A 102 -15.85 1.69 2.87
N TYR A 103 -15.12 2.52 2.12
CA TYR A 103 -15.73 3.53 1.26
C TYR A 103 -15.37 3.35 -0.20
N LYS A 104 -14.08 3.21 -0.52
CA LYS A 104 -13.64 3.18 -1.93
C LYS A 104 -14.15 1.94 -2.65
N TYR A 105 -13.87 0.75 -2.12
CA TYR A 105 -14.30 -0.49 -2.77
C TYR A 105 -15.82 -0.64 -2.87
N PRO A 106 -16.61 -0.37 -1.82
CA PRO A 106 -18.07 -0.44 -1.94
C PRO A 106 -18.61 0.59 -2.91
N PHE A 107 -18.08 1.82 -2.91
CA PHE A 107 -18.52 2.86 -3.83
C PHE A 107 -18.23 2.52 -5.29
N GLU A 108 -17.04 2.03 -5.60
CA GLU A 108 -16.70 1.54 -6.95
C GLU A 108 -17.66 0.43 -7.39
N LYS A 109 -17.96 -0.52 -6.49
CA LYS A 109 -18.95 -1.56 -6.76
C LYS A 109 -20.36 -0.98 -7.02
N TYR A 110 -20.83 -0.05 -6.18
CA TYR A 110 -22.13 0.59 -6.38
C TYR A 110 -22.20 1.36 -7.71
N MET A 111 -21.10 1.99 -8.12
CA MET A 111 -21.04 2.66 -9.43
C MET A 111 -21.17 1.68 -10.59
N ASP A 112 -20.53 0.51 -10.51
CA ASP A 112 -20.64 -0.51 -11.55
C ASP A 112 -22.04 -1.17 -11.55
N ASP A 113 -22.60 -1.46 -10.37
CA ASP A 113 -23.97 -1.96 -10.23
C ASP A 113 -24.99 -0.97 -10.84
N LEU A 114 -24.79 0.34 -10.64
CA LEU A 114 -25.64 1.38 -11.24
C LEU A 114 -25.54 1.44 -12.77
N LYS A 115 -24.34 1.27 -13.35
CA LYS A 115 -24.19 1.23 -14.82
C LYS A 115 -24.92 0.05 -15.42
N VAL A 116 -24.82 -1.13 -14.79
CA VAL A 116 -25.54 -2.33 -15.24
C VAL A 116 -27.04 -2.08 -15.20
N MET A 117 -27.55 -1.49 -14.11
CA MET A 117 -28.96 -1.16 -14.00
C MET A 117 -29.42 -0.13 -15.03
N GLU A 118 -28.59 0.87 -15.35
CA GLU A 118 -28.89 1.87 -16.39
C GLU A 118 -28.97 1.22 -17.78
N GLU A 119 -28.07 0.29 -18.10
CA GLU A 119 -28.10 -0.48 -19.34
C GLU A 119 -29.36 -1.37 -19.43
N GLU A 120 -29.71 -2.07 -18.34
CA GLU A 120 -30.94 -2.87 -18.26
C GLU A 120 -32.20 -2.01 -18.46
N ILE A 121 -32.27 -0.81 -17.87
CA ILE A 121 -33.39 0.11 -18.06
C ILE A 121 -33.46 0.57 -19.52
N ALA A 122 -32.32 0.91 -20.13
CA ALA A 122 -32.28 1.34 -21.52
C ALA A 122 -32.78 0.26 -22.50
N ASP A 123 -32.43 -1.00 -22.24
CA ASP A 123 -32.90 -2.15 -23.02
C ASP A 123 -34.41 -2.36 -22.85
N LEU A 124 -34.92 -2.30 -21.61
CA LEU A 124 -36.36 -2.42 -21.33
C LEU A 124 -37.16 -1.28 -21.98
N ASP A 125 -36.65 -0.04 -21.93
CA ASP A 125 -37.28 1.11 -22.58
C ASP A 125 -37.34 0.94 -24.11
N LYS A 126 -36.31 0.33 -24.70
CA LYS A 126 -36.31 0.03 -26.13
C LYS A 126 -37.34 -1.03 -26.49
N GLU A 127 -37.41 -2.14 -25.75
CA GLU A 127 -38.40 -3.21 -25.94
C GLU A 127 -39.84 -2.67 -25.82
N SER A 128 -40.11 -1.92 -24.74
CA SER A 128 -41.41 -1.27 -24.51
C SER A 128 -41.80 -0.31 -25.64
N ASN A 129 -40.83 0.47 -26.15
CA ASN A 129 -41.07 1.34 -27.28
C ASN A 129 -41.38 0.56 -28.56
N GLU A 130 -40.69 -0.54 -28.85
CA GLU A 130 -40.98 -1.39 -30.02
C GLU A 130 -42.41 -1.95 -29.94
N ASP A 131 -42.80 -2.49 -28.79
CA ASP A 131 -44.14 -3.03 -28.56
C ASP A 131 -45.24 -1.95 -28.66
N THR A 132 -45.02 -0.80 -28.03
CA THR A 132 -46.04 0.26 -27.92
C THR A 132 -46.16 1.10 -29.18
N THR A 133 -45.05 1.41 -29.85
CA THR A 133 -45.04 2.34 -30.98
C THR A 133 -45.17 1.66 -32.33
N VAL A 134 -44.79 0.38 -32.46
CA VAL A 134 -44.81 -0.34 -33.73
C VAL A 134 -45.84 -1.47 -33.73
N ILE A 135 -45.82 -2.34 -32.72
CA ILE A 135 -46.63 -3.58 -32.74
C ILE A 135 -48.09 -3.30 -32.39
N ILE A 136 -48.38 -2.57 -31.32
CA ILE A 136 -49.77 -2.29 -30.91
C ILE A 136 -50.55 -1.50 -31.99
N PRO A 137 -50.01 -0.42 -32.60
CA PRO A 137 -50.72 0.30 -33.65
C PRO A 137 -50.91 -0.53 -34.92
N SER A 138 -49.94 -1.38 -35.29
CA SER A 138 -50.06 -2.24 -36.47
C SER A 138 -51.07 -3.37 -36.27
N ALA A 139 -51.09 -4.01 -35.10
CA ALA A 139 -52.10 -5.01 -34.74
C ALA A 139 -53.50 -4.40 -34.69
N LEU A 140 -53.64 -3.19 -34.11
CA LEU A 140 -54.91 -2.46 -34.10
C LEU A 140 -55.36 -2.08 -35.52
N TYR A 141 -54.42 -1.64 -36.37
CA TYR A 141 -54.70 -1.34 -37.77
C TYR A 141 -55.17 -2.59 -38.51
N LEU A 142 -54.50 -3.74 -38.35
CA LEU A 142 -54.90 -5.00 -38.96
C LEU A 142 -56.26 -5.48 -38.48
N ALA A 143 -56.53 -5.44 -37.17
CA ALA A 143 -57.84 -5.79 -36.62
C ALA A 143 -58.95 -4.90 -37.18
N LYS A 144 -58.71 -3.58 -37.24
CA LYS A 144 -59.64 -2.61 -37.86
C LYS A 144 -59.81 -2.86 -39.36
N LEU A 145 -58.74 -3.20 -40.08
CA LEU A 145 -58.79 -3.49 -41.51
C LEU A 145 -59.61 -4.75 -41.77
N PHE A 146 -59.38 -5.83 -41.03
CA PHE A 146 -60.17 -7.05 -41.13
C PHE A 146 -61.63 -6.78 -40.82
N HIS A 147 -61.95 -6.09 -39.73
CA HIS A 147 -63.32 -5.68 -39.44
C HIS A 147 -63.91 -4.78 -40.54
N ASN A 148 -63.14 -3.84 -41.10
CA ASN A 148 -63.63 -2.95 -42.15
C ASN A 148 -63.95 -3.68 -43.46
N VAL A 149 -63.15 -4.69 -43.81
CA VAL A 149 -63.33 -5.51 -45.01
C VAL A 149 -64.46 -6.50 -44.81
N THR A 150 -64.47 -7.22 -43.69
CA THR A 150 -65.43 -8.31 -43.48
C THR A 150 -66.72 -7.84 -42.86
N LYS A 151 -66.73 -6.71 -42.15
CA LYS A 151 -67.85 -6.23 -41.32
C LYS A 151 -68.31 -7.27 -40.29
N ILE A 152 -67.40 -8.16 -39.85
CA ILE A 152 -67.70 -9.17 -38.83
C ILE A 152 -67.12 -8.74 -37.48
N ASP A 153 -67.95 -8.81 -36.44
CA ASP A 153 -67.51 -8.81 -35.05
C ASP A 153 -67.55 -10.21 -34.48
N TRP A 154 -66.41 -10.68 -33.99
CA TRP A 154 -66.28 -12.02 -33.41
C TRP A 154 -66.62 -12.01 -31.92
N ASP A 155 -67.28 -13.08 -31.46
CA ASP A 155 -67.50 -13.36 -30.04
C ASP A 155 -66.26 -14.05 -29.47
N TYR A 156 -65.42 -13.31 -28.73
CA TYR A 156 -64.19 -13.86 -28.15
C TYR A 156 -64.41 -14.68 -26.88
N ASN A 157 -65.65 -14.75 -26.37
CA ASN A 157 -65.99 -15.48 -25.15
C ASN A 157 -66.57 -16.89 -25.43
N CYS A 158 -66.45 -17.39 -26.66
CA CYS A 158 -66.90 -18.75 -27.03
C CYS A 158 -65.75 -19.77 -27.00
N ASP A 159 -66.09 -21.07 -27.08
CA ASP A 159 -65.07 -22.14 -27.17
C ASP A 159 -64.26 -22.02 -28.47
N SER A 160 -62.98 -22.40 -28.40
CA SER A 160 -62.02 -22.44 -29.52
C SER A 160 -62.47 -23.28 -30.72
N THR A 161 -63.38 -24.23 -30.48
CA THR A 161 -63.98 -25.07 -31.51
C THR A 161 -65.16 -24.40 -32.23
N LEU A 162 -65.71 -23.32 -31.67
CA LEU A 162 -66.88 -22.63 -32.20
C LEU A 162 -66.48 -21.27 -32.79
N ILE A 163 -66.79 -21.08 -34.08
CA ILE A 163 -66.60 -19.81 -34.77
C ILE A 163 -67.92 -19.04 -34.69
N LYS A 164 -67.97 -18.03 -33.82
CA LYS A 164 -69.19 -17.28 -33.52
C LYS A 164 -68.97 -15.78 -33.65
N GLY A 165 -69.91 -15.09 -34.28
CA GLY A 165 -69.82 -13.65 -34.50
C GLY A 165 -71.09 -13.05 -35.10
N ILE A 166 -71.05 -11.78 -35.48
CA ILE A 166 -72.15 -11.06 -36.13
C ILE A 166 -71.59 -10.32 -37.34
N HIS A 167 -72.21 -10.50 -38.51
CA HIS A 167 -71.89 -9.80 -39.74
C HIS A 167 -72.82 -8.60 -39.97
N TYR A 168 -72.25 -7.44 -40.26
CA TYR A 168 -72.95 -6.15 -40.43
C TYR A 168 -72.94 -5.62 -41.87
N GLY A 169 -72.57 -6.42 -42.87
CA GLY A 169 -72.43 -5.95 -44.26
C GLY A 169 -73.74 -5.70 -45.04
N GLY A 170 -74.90 -6.06 -44.50
CA GLY A 170 -76.22 -5.87 -45.15
C GLY A 170 -77.20 -5.02 -44.33
N GLU A 171 -78.43 -4.84 -44.82
CA GLU A 171 -79.48 -4.06 -44.12
C GLU A 171 -79.86 -4.63 -42.74
N ILE A 172 -79.62 -5.93 -42.52
CA ILE A 172 -79.90 -6.63 -41.27
C ILE A 172 -78.65 -7.38 -40.82
N ALA A 173 -78.27 -7.24 -39.55
CA ALA A 173 -77.14 -7.95 -38.97
C ALA A 173 -77.41 -9.48 -38.93
N GLN A 174 -76.44 -10.27 -39.40
CA GLN A 174 -76.56 -11.72 -39.51
C GLN A 174 -75.68 -12.43 -38.48
N PRO A 175 -76.23 -13.32 -37.63
CA PRO A 175 -75.43 -14.10 -36.69
C PRO A 175 -74.66 -15.21 -37.41
N ILE A 176 -73.39 -15.36 -37.06
CA ILE A 176 -72.51 -16.45 -37.49
C ILE A 176 -72.31 -17.40 -36.31
N SER A 177 -72.51 -18.70 -36.52
CA SER A 177 -72.23 -19.75 -35.55
C SER A 177 -71.91 -21.04 -36.28
N ILE A 178 -70.64 -21.42 -36.32
CA ILE A 178 -70.15 -22.58 -37.07
C ILE A 178 -69.27 -23.42 -36.15
N ASP A 179 -69.51 -24.73 -36.08
CA ASP A 179 -68.62 -25.66 -35.40
C ASP A 179 -67.44 -26.02 -36.32
N SER A 180 -66.23 -25.61 -35.94
CA SER A 180 -65.01 -25.83 -36.72
C SER A 180 -64.58 -27.30 -36.79
N THR A 181 -65.11 -28.17 -35.93
CA THR A 181 -64.80 -29.61 -35.94
C THR A 181 -65.61 -30.38 -36.99
N GLN A 182 -66.75 -29.84 -37.40
CA GLN A 182 -67.68 -30.48 -38.35
C GLN A 182 -67.45 -30.05 -39.80
N HIS A 183 -66.68 -28.99 -40.03
CA HIS A 183 -66.47 -28.39 -41.34
C HIS A 183 -64.98 -28.24 -41.67
N SER A 184 -64.63 -28.35 -42.95
CA SER A 184 -63.24 -28.12 -43.38
C SER A 184 -62.89 -26.63 -43.34
N ARG A 185 -61.61 -26.30 -43.13
CA ARG A 185 -61.14 -24.90 -43.12
C ARG A 185 -61.47 -24.15 -44.41
N ILE A 186 -61.40 -24.83 -45.55
CA ILE A 186 -61.72 -24.24 -46.86
C ILE A 186 -63.21 -23.88 -46.93
N PHE A 187 -64.09 -24.80 -46.53
CA PHE A 187 -65.53 -24.55 -46.50
C PHE A 187 -65.88 -23.36 -45.59
N ILE A 188 -65.26 -23.27 -44.42
CA ILE A 188 -65.47 -22.16 -43.48
C ILE A 188 -65.03 -20.83 -44.10
N CYS A 189 -63.85 -20.78 -44.71
CA CYS A 189 -63.37 -19.58 -45.40
C CYS A 189 -64.29 -19.16 -46.54
N ASP A 190 -64.64 -20.10 -47.43
CA ASP A 190 -65.51 -19.82 -48.58
C ASP A 190 -66.88 -19.30 -48.13
N TYR A 191 -67.44 -19.89 -47.07
CA TYR A 191 -68.68 -19.43 -46.46
C TYR A 191 -68.55 -17.98 -45.95
N LEU A 192 -67.52 -17.68 -45.16
CA LEU A 192 -67.33 -16.33 -44.60
C LEU A 192 -67.11 -15.29 -45.70
N TRP A 193 -66.38 -15.62 -46.77
CA TRP A 193 -66.19 -14.73 -47.91
C TRP A 193 -67.47 -14.52 -48.72
N SER A 194 -68.34 -15.53 -48.80
CA SER A 194 -69.64 -15.42 -49.49
C SER A 194 -70.62 -14.44 -48.82
N LEU A 195 -70.41 -14.12 -47.53
CA LEU A 195 -71.22 -13.14 -46.81
C LEU A 195 -70.92 -11.70 -47.22
N LEU A 196 -69.76 -11.45 -47.83
CA LEU A 196 -69.36 -10.11 -48.23
C LEU A 196 -70.03 -9.72 -49.54
N SER A 197 -70.52 -8.48 -49.62
CA SER A 197 -71.02 -7.94 -50.88
C SER A 197 -69.85 -7.75 -51.87
N THR A 198 -70.05 -8.21 -53.10
CA THR A 198 -69.13 -8.01 -54.22
C THR A 198 -69.57 -6.89 -55.16
N ASP A 199 -70.57 -6.10 -54.74
CA ASP A 199 -71.09 -4.98 -55.52
C ASP A 199 -70.20 -3.75 -55.29
N TRP A 200 -69.77 -3.10 -56.38
CA TRP A 200 -68.82 -1.97 -56.38
C TRP A 200 -69.51 -0.65 -56.73
#